data_AF-A0A2M7U2V6-F1
#
_entry.id   AF-A0A2M7U2V6-F1
#
_cell.length_a   1.000
_cell.length_b   1.000
_cell.length_c   1.000
_cell.angle_alpha   90.00
_cell.angle_beta   90.00
_cell.angle_gamma   90.00
#
_symmetry.space_group_name_H-M   'P 1'
#
loop_
_entity.id
_entity.type
_entity.pdbx_description
1 polymer ?
#
loop_
_entity_poly.entity_id
_entity_poly.type
_entity_poly.pdbx_seq_one_letter_code
_entity_poly.pdbx_strand_id
1 'polypeptide(L)'
;MKNINKMYLIIIVLVVFVIGLLLYAQNNKSSKAPSVANDKSMNEGSDNVEAQNTSTPGPIVVPFDYTITSVTDDTILMNGEKGEMILPNDPSVVTVFFRENGVDTPTTFSEVKAEMKANLVIDPGKSATLYLIR
;
A
#
# COMPACT_ATOMS: atom_id res chain seq x y z
N MET A 1 1.24 -49.22 -1.06
CA MET A 1 0.80 -47.81 -0.95
C MET A 1 1.99 -46.87 -0.68
N LYS A 2 2.94 -46.71 -1.62
CA LYS A 2 4.17 -45.89 -1.40
C LYS A 2 4.38 -44.78 -2.44
N ASN A 3 3.50 -44.70 -3.45
CA ASN A 3 3.66 -43.79 -4.60
C ASN A 3 2.77 -42.55 -4.54
N ILE A 4 1.72 -42.56 -3.72
CA ILE A 4 0.76 -41.45 -3.60
C ILE A 4 1.43 -40.23 -2.96
N ASN A 5 2.26 -40.42 -1.92
CA ASN A 5 2.95 -39.33 -1.23
C ASN A 5 4.00 -38.62 -2.12
N LYS A 6 4.60 -39.34 -3.08
CA LYS A 6 5.55 -38.75 -4.04
C LYS A 6 4.83 -37.88 -5.06
N MET A 7 3.62 -38.27 -5.47
CA MET A 7 2.83 -37.51 -6.43
C MET A 7 2.35 -36.17 -5.85
N TYR A 8 1.91 -36.15 -4.59
CA TYR A 8 1.54 -34.90 -3.90
C TYR A 8 2.74 -33.97 -3.68
N LEU A 9 3.92 -34.50 -3.35
CA LEU A 9 5.13 -33.70 -3.19
C LEU A 9 5.51 -32.97 -4.49
N ILE A 10 5.41 -33.65 -5.64
CA ILE A 10 5.71 -33.05 -6.96
C ILE A 10 4.72 -31.93 -7.29
N ILE A 11 3.43 -32.11 -7.00
CA ILE A 11 2.40 -31.11 -7.25
C ILE A 11 2.64 -29.86 -6.39
N ILE A 12 2.98 -30.02 -5.11
CA ILE A 12 3.26 -28.89 -4.22
C ILE A 12 4.48 -28.10 -4.69
N VAL A 13 5.56 -28.77 -5.10
CA VAL A 13 6.76 -28.09 -5.63
C VAL A 13 6.44 -27.30 -6.90
N LEU A 14 5.62 -27.84 -7.80
CA LEU A 14 5.19 -27.15 -9.01
C LEU A 14 4.36 -25.90 -8.71
N VAL A 15 3.44 -25.96 -7.76
CA VAL A 15 2.60 -24.81 -7.38
C VAL A 15 3.46 -23.68 -6.79
N VAL A 16 4.41 -24.01 -5.90
CA VAL A 16 5.32 -23.02 -5.32
C VAL A 16 6.22 -22.38 -6.39
N PHE A 17 6.69 -23.17 -7.36
CA PHE A 17 7.53 -22.68 -8.45
C PHE A 17 6.78 -21.70 -9.38
N VAL A 18 5.51 -21.98 -9.70
CA VAL A 18 4.67 -21.09 -10.51
C VAL A 18 4.38 -19.76 -9.81
N ILE A 19 4.10 -19.80 -8.50
CA ILE A 19 3.86 -18.59 -7.70
C ILE A 19 5.13 -17.73 -7.61
N GLY A 20 6.30 -18.36 -7.40
CA GLY A 20 7.59 -17.66 -7.38
C GLY A 20 7.91 -16.94 -8.70
N LEU A 21 7.62 -17.57 -9.84
CA LEU A 21 7.80 -16.94 -11.16
C LEU A 21 6.87 -15.73 -11.38
N LEU A 22 5.63 -15.80 -10.90
CA LEU A 22 4.67 -14.71 -10.98
C LEU A 22 5.13 -13.49 -10.17
N LEU A 23 5.65 -13.71 -8.96
CA LEU A 23 6.20 -12.63 -8.13
C LEU A 23 7.50 -12.04 -8.72
N TYR A 24 8.36 -12.89 -9.29
CA TYR A 24 9.59 -12.43 -9.96
C TYR A 24 9.28 -11.55 -11.19
N ALA A 25 8.24 -11.87 -11.97
CA ALA A 25 7.86 -11.10 -13.14
C ALA A 25 7.34 -9.68 -12.79
N GLN A 26 6.72 -9.51 -11.61
CA GLN A 26 6.22 -8.21 -11.18
C GLN A 26 7.35 -7.28 -10.69
N ASN A 27 8.44 -7.83 -10.16
CA ASN A 27 9.54 -7.04 -9.58
C ASN A 27 10.52 -6.47 -10.63
N ASN A 28 10.43 -6.89 -11.89
CA ASN A 28 11.36 -6.48 -12.97
C ASN A 28 10.87 -5.32 -13.84
N LYS A 29 9.70 -4.72 -13.54
CA LYS A 29 9.28 -3.46 -14.21
C LYS A 29 9.80 -2.24 -13.45
N SER A 30 11.13 -2.15 -13.30
CA SER A 30 11.81 -0.90 -13.00
C SER A 30 12.18 -0.23 -14.32
N SER A 31 11.32 0.67 -14.78
CA SER A 31 11.55 1.43 -16.00
C SER A 31 12.67 2.44 -15.75
N LYS A 32 13.86 2.08 -16.23
CA LYS A 32 15.03 2.89 -16.52
C LYS A 32 14.74 4.39 -16.75
N ALA A 33 15.48 5.24 -16.05
CA ALA A 33 15.82 6.57 -16.52
C ALA A 33 16.67 6.50 -17.81
N PRO A 34 16.52 7.46 -18.73
CA PRO A 34 17.62 7.88 -19.57
C PRO A 34 18.03 9.32 -19.22
N SER A 35 19.25 9.41 -18.71
CA SER A 35 20.10 10.60 -18.81
C SER A 35 20.51 10.77 -20.28
N VAL A 36 20.20 11.90 -20.92
CA VAL A 36 20.91 12.36 -22.14
C VAL A 36 21.13 13.86 -22.04
N ALA A 37 22.37 14.23 -22.38
CA ALA A 37 23.04 15.51 -22.18
C ALA A 37 22.51 16.67 -23.05
N ASN A 38 22.89 17.88 -22.62
CA ASN A 38 22.89 19.12 -23.38
C ASN A 38 23.22 18.93 -24.86
N ASP A 39 22.43 19.53 -25.75
CA ASP A 39 23.01 20.34 -26.82
C ASP A 39 22.08 21.48 -27.26
N LYS A 40 22.72 22.57 -27.65
CA LYS A 40 22.19 23.91 -27.92
C LYS A 40 21.55 23.99 -29.32
N SER A 41 20.30 24.44 -29.44
CA SER A 41 19.84 25.16 -30.64
C SER A 41 18.59 25.99 -30.37
N MET A 42 18.71 27.30 -30.62
CA MET A 42 17.57 28.21 -30.83
C MET A 42 16.75 27.71 -32.04
N ASN A 43 15.43 27.61 -31.90
CA ASN A 43 14.50 27.95 -32.98
C ASN A 43 13.10 28.21 -32.42
N GLU A 44 12.52 29.35 -32.82
CA GLU A 44 11.17 29.77 -32.49
C GLU A 44 10.16 28.80 -33.11
N GLY A 45 9.20 28.32 -32.31
CA GLY A 45 8.19 27.38 -32.77
C GLY A 45 7.18 27.12 -31.67
N SER A 46 6.02 27.73 -31.81
CA SER A 46 4.82 27.52 -31.01
C SER A 46 4.52 26.03 -30.83
N ASP A 47 4.66 25.53 -29.62
CA ASP A 47 3.86 24.43 -29.10
C ASP A 47 3.62 24.69 -27.61
N ASN A 48 2.36 24.96 -27.27
CA ASN A 48 1.86 24.93 -25.91
C ASN A 48 2.02 23.50 -25.38
N VAL A 49 3.20 23.18 -24.84
CA VAL A 49 3.32 22.08 -23.89
C VAL A 49 2.71 22.60 -22.60
N GLU A 50 1.40 22.43 -22.49
CA GLU A 50 0.65 22.51 -21.26
C GLU A 50 1.43 21.72 -20.22
N ALA A 51 2.10 22.44 -19.32
CA ALA A 51 2.79 21.85 -18.19
C ALA A 51 1.75 20.97 -17.48
N GLN A 52 1.91 19.64 -17.58
CA GLN A 52 1.08 18.71 -16.83
C GLN A 52 1.09 19.19 -15.39
N ASN A 53 -0.07 19.64 -14.92
CA ASN A 53 -0.29 19.98 -13.52
C ASN A 53 0.23 18.82 -12.69
N THR A 54 1.41 18.98 -12.10
CA THR A 54 1.97 18.07 -11.09
C THR A 54 1.25 18.34 -9.77
N SER A 55 -0.09 18.45 -9.79
CA SER A 55 -0.88 18.63 -8.60
C SER A 55 -0.71 17.37 -7.77
N THR A 56 0.11 17.46 -6.72
CA THR A 56 0.22 16.43 -5.69
C THR A 56 -1.19 16.03 -5.29
N PRO A 57 -1.57 14.75 -5.40
CA PRO A 57 -2.90 14.30 -5.01
C PRO A 57 -3.20 14.74 -3.58
N GLY A 58 -4.38 15.30 -3.35
CA GLY A 58 -4.84 15.62 -2.00
C GLY A 58 -5.15 14.35 -1.20
N PRO A 59 -5.53 14.49 0.09
CA PRO A 59 -5.92 13.37 0.92
C PRO A 59 -7.08 12.57 0.32
N ILE A 60 -6.97 11.25 0.38
CA ILE A 60 -7.94 10.27 -0.12
C ILE A 60 -8.64 9.65 1.09
N VAL A 61 -9.96 9.80 1.17
CA VAL A 61 -10.77 9.09 2.16
C VAL A 61 -11.14 7.72 1.59
N VAL A 62 -10.80 6.64 2.30
CA VAL A 62 -11.20 5.30 1.90
C VAL A 62 -12.66 5.07 2.29
N PRO A 63 -13.57 4.79 1.34
CA PRO A 63 -15.03 4.83 1.59
C PRO A 63 -15.59 3.54 2.21
N PHE A 64 -14.74 2.68 2.76
CA PHE A 64 -15.13 1.41 3.38
C PHE A 64 -14.27 1.13 4.60
N ASP A 65 -14.75 0.22 5.44
CA ASP A 65 -14.06 -0.18 6.65
C ASP A 65 -13.02 -1.27 6.35
N TYR A 66 -11.92 -1.19 7.09
CA TYR A 66 -10.98 -2.27 7.28
C TYR A 66 -11.22 -2.97 8.61
N THR A 67 -10.84 -4.24 8.70
CA THR A 67 -10.62 -4.94 9.96
C THR A 67 -9.12 -5.13 10.16
N ILE A 68 -8.59 -4.74 11.31
CA ILE A 68 -7.19 -4.99 11.67
C ILE A 68 -7.02 -6.49 11.92
N THR A 69 -6.11 -7.11 11.19
CA THR A 69 -5.85 -8.56 11.29
C THR A 69 -4.61 -8.86 12.12
N SER A 70 -3.62 -7.97 12.10
CA SER A 70 -2.39 -8.10 12.89
C SER A 70 -1.76 -6.75 13.17
N VAL A 71 -1.09 -6.63 14.32
CA VAL A 71 -0.29 -5.48 14.71
C VAL A 71 1.07 -6.00 15.15
N THR A 72 2.13 -5.52 14.52
CA THR A 72 3.52 -5.80 14.88
C THR A 72 4.20 -4.50 15.30
N ASP A 73 5.44 -4.60 15.77
CA ASP A 73 6.24 -3.42 16.12
C ASP A 73 6.46 -2.50 14.90
N ASP A 74 6.46 -3.04 13.68
CA ASP A 74 6.76 -2.30 12.47
C ASP A 74 5.52 -1.94 11.63
N THR A 75 4.43 -2.71 11.74
CA THR A 75 3.31 -2.63 10.79
C THR A 75 1.95 -2.95 11.40
N ILE A 76 0.91 -2.40 10.79
CA ILE A 76 -0.49 -2.79 10.98
C ILE A 76 -0.97 -3.43 9.69
N LEU A 77 -1.42 -4.69 9.77
CA LEU A 77 -2.06 -5.38 8.67
C LEU A 77 -3.57 -5.26 8.83
N MET A 78 -4.23 -4.92 7.72
CA MET A 78 -5.65 -4.68 7.65
C MET A 78 -6.24 -5.39 6.44
N ASN A 79 -7.47 -5.89 6.56
CA ASN A 79 -8.19 -6.48 5.44
C ASN A 79 -9.55 -5.78 5.27
N GLY A 80 -9.86 -5.40 4.04
CA GLY A 80 -11.08 -4.66 3.69
C GLY A 80 -11.66 -5.17 2.37
N GLU A 81 -12.72 -4.51 1.91
CA GLU A 81 -13.44 -4.93 0.69
C GLU A 81 -12.52 -4.98 -0.55
N LYS A 82 -11.56 -4.06 -0.64
CA LYS A 82 -10.62 -3.97 -1.77
C LYS A 82 -9.31 -4.72 -1.54
N GLY A 83 -9.28 -5.62 -0.55
CA GLY A 83 -8.13 -6.46 -0.21
C GLY A 83 -7.35 -6.00 1.00
N GLU A 84 -6.13 -6.51 1.10
CA GLU A 84 -5.24 -6.25 2.23
C GLU A 84 -4.51 -4.91 2.09
N MET A 85 -4.24 -4.29 3.23
CA MET A 85 -3.49 -3.06 3.35
C MET A 85 -2.51 -3.16 4.51
N ILE A 86 -1.31 -2.63 4.28
CA ILE A 86 -0.25 -2.56 5.28
C ILE A 86 0.03 -1.09 5.55
N LEU A 87 -0.03 -0.70 6.82
CA LEU A 87 0.43 0.60 7.29
C LEU A 87 1.67 0.43 8.15
N PRO A 88 2.64 1.36 8.10
CA PRO A 88 3.73 1.39 9.06
C PRO A 88 3.19 1.72 10.46
N ASN A 89 3.74 1.07 11.47
CA ASN A 89 3.53 1.41 12.89
C ASN A 89 4.51 2.52 13.29
N ASP A 90 4.37 3.68 12.66
CA ASP A 90 5.27 4.81 12.86
C ASP A 90 4.47 6.10 13.07
N PRO A 91 4.53 6.71 14.27
CA PRO A 91 3.77 7.93 14.59
C PRO A 91 4.22 9.17 13.82
N SER A 92 5.37 9.13 13.13
CA SER A 92 5.81 10.22 12.26
C SER A 92 5.06 10.27 10.93
N VAL A 93 4.47 9.15 10.51
CA VAL A 93 3.77 9.01 9.22
C VAL A 93 2.31 8.59 9.37
N VAL A 94 1.93 7.91 10.46
CA VAL A 94 0.56 7.46 10.70
C VAL A 94 0.04 8.03 12.02
N THR A 95 -1.05 8.78 11.95
CA THR A 95 -1.75 9.30 13.13
C THR A 95 -2.96 8.42 13.45
N VAL A 96 -3.21 8.13 14.72
CA VAL A 96 -4.28 7.23 15.14
C VAL A 96 -5.30 7.98 16.00
N PHE A 97 -6.59 7.76 15.72
CA PHE A 97 -7.72 8.29 16.48
C PHE A 97 -8.71 7.18 16.81
N PHE A 98 -9.42 7.32 17.93
CA PHE A 98 -10.72 6.68 18.10
C PHE A 98 -11.81 7.53 17.47
N ARG A 99 -12.68 6.90 16.68
CA ARG A 99 -13.86 7.52 16.12
C ARG A 99 -15.10 6.88 16.72
N GLU A 100 -15.88 7.69 17.42
CA GLU A 100 -17.16 7.30 17.99
C GLU A 100 -18.18 8.39 17.68
N ASN A 101 -19.28 8.03 17.01
CA ASN A 101 -20.35 8.97 16.64
C ASN A 101 -19.87 10.23 15.90
N GLY A 102 -18.82 10.10 15.07
CA GLY A 102 -18.24 11.21 14.31
C GLY A 102 -17.30 12.12 15.11
N VAL A 103 -17.02 11.79 16.37
CA VAL A 103 -16.05 12.49 17.22
C VAL A 103 -14.73 11.72 17.19
N ASP A 104 -13.65 12.43 16.87
CA ASP A 104 -12.30 11.87 16.78
C ASP A 104 -11.49 12.23 18.05
N THR A 105 -11.05 11.21 18.77
CA THR A 105 -10.21 11.34 19.99
C THR A 105 -8.81 10.81 19.71
N PRO A 106 -7.74 11.60 19.91
CA PRO A 106 -6.37 11.14 19.69
C PRO A 106 -6.04 9.87 20.49
N THR A 107 -5.31 8.94 19.88
CA THR A 107 -4.84 7.72 20.55
C THR A 107 -3.47 7.28 20.03
N THR A 108 -2.99 6.14 20.50
CA THR A 108 -1.66 5.60 20.21
C THR A 108 -1.76 4.20 19.61
N PHE A 109 -0.68 3.76 18.97
CA PHE A 109 -0.57 2.41 18.41
C PHE A 109 -0.73 1.28 19.43
N SER A 110 -0.41 1.53 20.71
CA SER A 110 -0.63 0.57 21.80
C SER A 110 -2.10 0.19 22.01
N GLU A 111 -3.01 1.04 21.55
CA GLU A 111 -4.45 0.80 21.63
C GLU A 111 -5.02 0.10 20.40
N VAL A 112 -4.23 -0.03 19.32
CA VAL A 112 -4.60 -0.74 18.09
C VAL A 112 -4.53 -2.23 18.34
N LYS A 113 -5.62 -2.95 18.08
CA LYS A 113 -5.72 -4.41 18.30
C LYS A 113 -6.32 -5.10 17.10
N ALA A 114 -6.01 -6.39 16.95
CA ALA A 114 -6.69 -7.25 16.00
C ALA A 114 -8.22 -7.26 16.24
N GLU A 115 -8.98 -7.51 15.18
CA GLU A 115 -10.44 -7.49 15.11
C GLU A 115 -11.09 -6.10 15.23
N MET A 116 -10.31 -5.04 15.45
CA MET A 116 -10.86 -3.67 15.45
C MET A 116 -11.20 -3.23 14.02
N LYS A 117 -12.34 -2.55 13.90
CA LYS A 117 -12.77 -1.86 12.68
C LYS A 117 -12.01 -0.54 12.54
N ALA A 118 -11.65 -0.17 11.32
CA ALA A 118 -10.98 1.09 11.06
C ALA A 118 -11.38 1.75 9.74
N ASN A 119 -11.41 3.09 9.72
CA ASN A 119 -11.38 3.87 8.49
C ASN A 119 -9.99 4.47 8.28
N LEU A 120 -9.71 4.82 7.02
CA LEU A 120 -8.42 5.34 6.63
C LEU A 120 -8.57 6.59 5.77
N VAL A 121 -7.72 7.57 6.05
CA VAL A 121 -7.45 8.69 5.15
C VAL A 121 -5.97 8.64 4.79
N ILE A 122 -5.64 8.75 3.51
CA ILE A 122 -4.26 8.62 3.01
C ILE A 122 -3.88 9.92 2.32
N ASP A 123 -2.75 10.53 2.69
CA ASP A 123 -2.06 11.54 1.88
C ASP A 123 -0.94 10.84 1.08
N PRO A 124 -1.13 10.58 -0.23
CA PRO A 124 -0.22 9.73 -1.00
C PRO A 124 1.23 10.21 -0.94
N GLY A 125 2.12 9.30 -0.52
CA GLY A 125 3.54 9.58 -0.39
C GLY A 125 3.93 10.44 0.82
N LYS A 126 3.00 10.76 1.73
CA LYS A 126 3.27 11.57 2.92
C LYS A 126 2.86 10.90 4.22
N SER A 127 1.58 10.61 4.41
CA SER A 127 1.05 10.17 5.71
C SER A 127 -0.29 9.44 5.57
N ALA A 128 -0.75 8.85 6.67
CA ALA A 128 -2.11 8.35 6.79
C ALA A 128 -2.71 8.65 8.16
N THR A 129 -4.04 8.70 8.22
CA THR A 129 -4.80 8.82 9.46
C THR A 129 -5.69 7.60 9.62
N LEU A 130 -5.42 6.81 10.66
CA LEU A 130 -6.14 5.61 11.03
C LEU A 130 -7.20 5.95 12.08
N TYR A 131 -8.47 5.72 11.75
CA TYR A 131 -9.60 5.93 12.66
C TYR A 131 -10.13 4.59 13.15
N LEU A 132 -9.84 4.24 14.40
CA LEU A 132 -10.36 3.04 15.06
C LEU A 132 -11.83 3.27 15.43
N ILE A 133 -12.74 2.49 14.87
CA ILE A 133 -14.18 2.64 15.05
C ILE A 133 -14.60 1.94 16.35
N ARG A 134 -15.37 2.66 17.18
CA ARG A 134 -15.97 2.14 18.42
C ARG A 134 -17.49 2.21 18.36
#